data_AF-A0A976IH29-F1
#
_entry.id   AF-A0A976IH29-F1
#
_cell.length_a   1.000
_cell.length_b   1.000
_cell.length_c   1.000
_cell.angle_alpha   90.00
_cell.angle_beta   90.00
_cell.angle_gamma   90.00
#
_symmetry.space_group_name_H-M   'P 1'
#
loop_
_entity.id
_entity.type
_entity.pdbx_description
1 polymer ?
#
loop_
_entity_poly.entity_id
_entity_poly.type
_entity_poly.pdbx_seq_one_letter_code
_entity_poly.pdbx_strand_id
1 'polypeptide(L)'
;MITLFCAILSAAEVAFPVNIDAEATVGHLKDAVKAKNSVTIFCDAKDLQLFLGKKNEGRGAYVTQCEAQSSVVDSIGFKKLLFPDVTLQEVGLTRDQLGKVSAEERAAGKGSIHVLIVLPERIPPQAVLWLLTGCVHNALVTKGIRSTLYWMASSRIGFYDPRRRIGNTNVAFWYQGNQLCFHVLFESSKWFLRVSIHCKGF
;
A
#
# COMPACT_ATOMS: atom_id res chain seq x y z
N MET A 1 -4.79 -27.69 -17.49
CA MET A 1 -4.12 -27.21 -16.25
C MET A 1 -2.63 -26.98 -16.47
N ILE A 2 -2.16 -25.76 -16.16
CA ILE A 2 -0.78 -25.30 -16.23
C ILE A 2 -0.37 -24.69 -14.88
N THR A 3 0.94 -24.69 -14.59
CA THR A 3 1.50 -24.08 -13.38
C THR A 3 2.33 -22.87 -13.78
N LEU A 4 1.85 -21.68 -13.40
CA LEU A 4 2.55 -20.41 -13.59
C LEU A 4 3.33 -20.06 -12.32
N PHE A 5 4.43 -19.34 -12.47
CA PHE A 5 5.20 -18.83 -11.34
C PHE A 5 5.05 -17.33 -11.36
N CYS A 6 4.47 -16.80 -10.28
CA CYS A 6 4.10 -15.41 -10.16
C CYS A 6 4.96 -14.76 -9.07
N ALA A 7 5.35 -13.49 -9.27
CA ALA A 7 6.07 -12.72 -8.27
C ALA A 7 5.41 -11.36 -8.07
N ILE A 8 5.37 -10.88 -6.83
CA ILE A 8 4.84 -9.54 -6.48
C ILE A 8 6.01 -8.58 -6.41
N LEU A 9 6.01 -7.52 -7.22
CA LEU A 9 7.13 -6.58 -7.32
C LEU A 9 7.28 -5.65 -6.11
N SER A 10 6.20 -5.44 -5.35
CA SER A 10 6.18 -4.55 -4.18
C SER A 10 6.47 -5.25 -2.85
N ALA A 11 6.55 -6.58 -2.85
CA ALA A 11 6.91 -7.36 -1.68
C ALA A 11 8.26 -8.01 -1.97
N ALA A 12 9.19 -8.00 -1.03
CA ALA A 12 10.45 -8.73 -1.13
C ALA A 12 10.25 -10.27 -1.10
N GLU A 13 9.09 -10.75 -1.54
CA GLU A 13 8.66 -12.13 -1.47
C GLU A 13 9.05 -12.92 -2.72
N VAL A 14 9.39 -14.18 -2.43
CA VAL A 14 9.76 -15.22 -3.38
C VAL A 14 8.61 -15.51 -4.35
N ALA A 15 8.94 -15.86 -5.60
CA ALA A 15 7.95 -16.27 -6.58
C ALA A 15 7.15 -17.48 -6.08
N PHE A 16 5.83 -17.45 -6.27
CA PHE A 16 4.90 -18.50 -5.85
C PHE A 16 4.22 -19.18 -7.06
N PRO A 17 3.96 -20.49 -6.99
CA PRO A 17 3.26 -21.19 -8.07
C PRO A 17 1.76 -20.90 -8.05
N VAL A 18 1.11 -20.79 -9.20
CA VAL A 18 -0.34 -20.68 -9.37
C VAL A 18 -0.79 -21.72 -10.39
N ASN A 19 -1.75 -22.56 -10.01
CA ASN A 19 -2.33 -23.56 -10.91
C ASN A 19 -3.60 -22.98 -11.53
N ILE A 20 -3.68 -23.01 -12.85
CA ILE A 20 -4.81 -22.48 -13.61
C ILE A 20 -5.08 -23.35 -14.83
N ASP A 21 -6.30 -23.29 -15.39
CA ASP A 21 -6.57 -23.99 -16.65
C ASP A 21 -5.85 -23.33 -17.83
N ALA A 22 -5.49 -24.13 -18.84
CA ALA A 22 -4.79 -23.67 -20.03
C ALA A 22 -5.67 -22.79 -20.93
N GLU A 23 -6.98 -23.05 -20.92
CA GLU A 23 -8.01 -22.26 -21.64
C GLU A 23 -8.54 -21.10 -20.80
N ALA A 24 -8.02 -20.89 -19.59
CA ALA A 24 -8.49 -19.83 -18.73
C ALA A 24 -8.07 -18.45 -19.28
N THR A 25 -8.77 -17.42 -18.81
CA THR A 25 -8.53 -16.03 -19.17
C THR A 25 -7.62 -15.33 -18.16
N VAL A 26 -7.12 -14.14 -18.53
CA VAL A 26 -6.38 -13.26 -17.61
C VAL A 26 -7.23 -12.88 -16.39
N GLY A 27 -8.55 -12.78 -16.52
CA GLY A 27 -9.48 -12.56 -15.41
C GLY A 27 -9.41 -13.68 -14.37
N HIS A 28 -9.50 -14.94 -14.82
CA HIS A 28 -9.34 -16.10 -13.94
C HIS A 28 -7.96 -16.13 -13.26
N LEU A 29 -6.90 -15.66 -13.94
CA LEU A 29 -5.58 -15.54 -13.34
C LEU A 29 -5.55 -14.50 -12.22
N LYS A 30 -6.19 -13.34 -12.40
CA LYS A 30 -6.31 -12.31 -11.35
C LYS A 30 -7.02 -12.86 -10.11
N ASP A 31 -8.10 -13.61 -10.30
CA ASP A 31 -8.85 -14.23 -9.21
C ASP A 31 -8.02 -15.29 -8.48
N ALA A 32 -7.34 -16.16 -9.22
CA ALA A 32 -6.48 -17.21 -8.66
C ALA A 32 -5.31 -16.62 -7.84
N VAL A 33 -4.70 -15.54 -8.34
CA VAL A 33 -3.63 -14.82 -7.62
C VAL A 33 -4.17 -14.20 -6.32
N LYS A 34 -5.32 -13.52 -6.36
CA LYS A 34 -5.96 -12.94 -5.18
C LYS A 34 -6.32 -14.00 -4.15
N ALA A 35 -6.91 -15.12 -4.58
CA ALA A 35 -7.28 -16.22 -3.70
C ALA A 35 -6.08 -16.82 -2.97
N LYS A 36 -4.93 -16.91 -3.65
CA LYS A 36 -3.72 -17.52 -3.09
C LYS A 36 -2.96 -16.62 -2.10
N ASN A 37 -3.01 -15.30 -2.30
CA ASN A 37 -2.32 -14.32 -1.45
C ASN A 37 -3.28 -13.27 -0.89
N SER A 38 -4.43 -13.70 -0.36
CA SER A 38 -5.49 -12.81 0.14
C SER A 38 -5.06 -11.91 1.30
N VAL A 39 -4.05 -12.33 2.07
CA VAL A 39 -3.49 -11.55 3.18
C VAL A 39 -2.59 -10.42 2.68
N THR A 40 -1.79 -10.66 1.63
CA THR A 40 -0.87 -9.69 1.05
C THR A 40 -1.56 -8.78 0.04
N ILE A 41 -2.58 -9.30 -0.66
CA ILE A 41 -3.35 -8.62 -1.69
C ILE A 41 -4.64 -8.07 -1.09
N PHE A 42 -4.61 -6.79 -0.74
CA PHE A 42 -5.75 -6.11 -0.10
C PHE A 42 -6.73 -5.46 -1.09
N CYS A 43 -6.40 -5.39 -2.39
CA CYS A 43 -7.25 -4.78 -3.41
C CYS A 43 -8.15 -5.82 -4.11
N ASP A 44 -9.09 -5.34 -4.91
CA ASP A 44 -9.90 -6.22 -5.75
C ASP A 44 -9.07 -6.85 -6.87
N ALA A 45 -9.47 -8.05 -7.29
CA ALA A 45 -8.76 -8.78 -8.34
C ALA A 45 -8.70 -7.96 -9.64
N LYS A 46 -9.77 -7.20 -9.94
CA LYS A 46 -9.83 -6.27 -11.08
C LYS A 46 -8.73 -5.21 -11.05
N ASP A 47 -8.34 -4.74 -9.86
CA ASP A 47 -7.37 -3.66 -9.65
C ASP A 47 -5.92 -4.16 -9.71
N LEU A 48 -5.71 -5.47 -9.70
CA LEU A 48 -4.40 -6.08 -9.90
C LEU A 48 -3.87 -5.77 -11.30
N GLN A 49 -2.62 -5.32 -11.36
CA GLN A 49 -1.91 -5.13 -12.60
C GLN A 49 -0.98 -6.32 -12.83
N LEU A 50 -1.26 -7.08 -13.89
CA LEU A 50 -0.47 -8.22 -14.30
C LEU A 50 0.41 -7.85 -15.48
N PHE A 51 1.66 -8.28 -15.44
CA PHE A 51 2.64 -8.10 -16.49
C PHE A 51 3.26 -9.44 -16.85
N LEU A 52 3.59 -9.61 -18.13
CA LEU A 52 4.33 -10.79 -18.58
C LEU A 52 5.77 -10.70 -18.08
N GLY A 53 6.29 -11.76 -17.47
CA GLY A 53 7.66 -11.80 -16.95
C GLY A 53 8.75 -11.84 -18.02
N LYS A 54 8.40 -11.77 -19.31
CA LYS A 54 9.35 -11.66 -20.42
C LYS A 54 9.84 -10.22 -20.54
N LYS A 55 11.16 -10.05 -20.53
CA LYS A 55 11.82 -8.75 -20.78
C LYS A 55 11.50 -8.21 -22.18
N ASN A 56 11.83 -6.95 -22.47
CA ASN A 56 11.65 -6.32 -23.78
C ASN A 56 10.21 -6.41 -24.32
N GLU A 57 9.23 -6.04 -23.49
CA GLU A 57 7.81 -6.00 -23.83
C GLU A 57 7.24 -7.35 -24.30
N GLY A 58 7.69 -8.45 -23.71
CA GLY A 58 7.19 -9.77 -24.04
C GLY A 58 7.97 -10.51 -25.13
N ARG A 59 9.05 -9.93 -25.66
CA ARG A 59 9.88 -10.54 -26.71
C ARG A 59 11.17 -11.19 -26.20
N GLY A 60 11.61 -10.85 -24.99
CA GLY A 60 12.85 -11.35 -24.39
C GLY A 60 12.68 -12.62 -23.56
N ALA A 61 13.77 -13.00 -22.89
CA ALA A 61 13.79 -14.08 -21.91
C ALA A 61 12.95 -13.72 -20.66
N TYR A 62 12.49 -14.75 -19.95
CA TYR A 62 11.84 -14.57 -18.66
C TYR A 62 12.81 -14.05 -17.60
N VAL A 63 12.30 -13.22 -16.70
CA VAL A 63 13.01 -12.80 -15.48
C VAL A 63 13.21 -14.03 -14.59
N THR A 64 14.39 -14.16 -14.01
CA THR A 64 14.68 -15.24 -13.06
C THR A 64 14.36 -14.86 -11.62
N GLN A 65 14.18 -15.84 -10.73
CA GLN A 65 13.95 -15.57 -9.31
C GLN A 65 15.10 -14.78 -8.67
N CYS A 66 16.35 -15.08 -9.02
CA CYS A 66 17.51 -14.31 -8.55
C CYS A 66 17.43 -12.83 -8.96
N GLU A 67 17.07 -12.55 -10.22
CA GLU A 67 16.95 -11.16 -10.72
C GLU A 67 15.82 -10.39 -10.02
N ALA A 68 14.70 -11.05 -9.74
CA ALA A 68 13.58 -10.44 -9.02
C ALA A 68 13.91 -10.17 -7.54
N GLN A 69 14.84 -10.91 -6.94
CA GLN A 69 15.30 -10.70 -5.56
C GLN A 69 16.39 -9.63 -5.45
N SER A 70 17.29 -9.55 -6.43
CA SER A 70 18.48 -8.69 -6.37
C SER A 70 18.25 -7.26 -6.83
N SER A 71 17.12 -6.96 -7.47
CA SER A 71 16.87 -5.65 -8.09
C SER A 71 15.40 -5.27 -8.01
N VAL A 72 15.13 -3.97 -7.82
CA VAL A 72 13.79 -3.41 -8.06
C VAL A 72 13.52 -3.58 -9.55
N VAL A 73 12.77 -4.61 -9.90
CA VAL A 73 12.35 -4.83 -11.29
C VAL A 73 11.32 -3.74 -11.59
N ASP A 74 11.76 -2.68 -12.26
CA ASP A 74 10.88 -1.62 -12.73
C ASP A 74 9.87 -2.21 -13.71
N SER A 75 8.60 -1.84 -13.56
CA SER A 75 7.53 -2.26 -14.49
C SER A 75 7.73 -1.76 -15.93
N ILE A 76 8.71 -0.86 -16.13
CA ILE A 76 9.08 -0.26 -17.41
C ILE A 76 9.77 -1.33 -18.27
N GLY A 77 9.08 -1.74 -19.35
CA GLY A 77 9.60 -2.71 -20.31
C GLY A 77 8.99 -4.11 -20.22
N PHE A 78 7.95 -4.32 -19.42
CA PHE A 78 7.14 -5.54 -19.44
C PHE A 78 5.80 -5.33 -20.13
N LYS A 79 5.32 -6.37 -20.82
CA LYS A 79 4.01 -6.32 -21.49
C LYS A 79 2.90 -6.43 -20.46
N LYS A 80 2.09 -5.37 -20.31
CA LYS A 80 0.92 -5.37 -19.42
C LYS A 80 -0.21 -6.21 -20.00
N LEU A 81 -0.83 -7.04 -19.16
CA LEU A 81 -2.03 -7.80 -19.50
C LEU A 81 -3.27 -6.95 -19.20
N LEU A 82 -3.72 -6.20 -20.21
CA LEU A 82 -4.78 -5.20 -20.05
C LEU A 82 -6.18 -5.82 -20.02
N PHE A 83 -6.42 -6.81 -20.87
CA PHE A 83 -7.77 -7.32 -21.15
C PHE A 83 -8.02 -8.62 -20.38
N PRO A 84 -9.03 -8.66 -19.49
CA PRO A 84 -9.30 -9.80 -18.63
C PRO A 84 -9.96 -10.98 -19.36
N ASP A 85 -10.58 -10.74 -20.51
CA ASP A 85 -11.25 -11.71 -21.38
C ASP A 85 -10.28 -12.47 -22.30
N VAL A 86 -9.09 -11.92 -22.53
CA VAL A 86 -8.05 -12.56 -23.33
C VAL A 86 -7.57 -13.84 -22.65
N THR A 87 -7.40 -14.89 -23.44
CA THR A 87 -6.95 -16.19 -22.97
C THR A 87 -5.47 -16.17 -22.63
N LEU A 88 -5.05 -17.08 -21.75
CA LEU A 88 -3.63 -17.24 -21.43
C LEU A 88 -2.80 -17.65 -22.67
N GLN A 89 -3.41 -18.29 -23.65
CA GLN A 89 -2.75 -18.70 -24.89
C GLN A 89 -2.40 -17.50 -25.78
N GLU A 90 -3.34 -16.57 -25.95
CA GLU A 90 -3.16 -15.36 -26.76
C GLU A 90 -2.08 -14.42 -26.21
N VAL A 91 -1.85 -14.46 -24.89
CA VAL A 91 -0.77 -13.70 -24.24
C VAL A 91 0.58 -14.46 -24.20
N GLY A 92 0.62 -15.70 -24.71
CA GLY A 92 1.81 -16.53 -24.80
C GLY A 92 2.19 -17.28 -23.52
N LEU A 93 1.23 -17.46 -22.59
CA LEU A 93 1.37 -18.26 -21.37
C LEU A 93 0.89 -19.70 -21.61
N THR A 94 1.43 -20.36 -22.64
CA THR A 94 1.15 -21.77 -22.95
C THR A 94 2.22 -22.69 -22.39
N ARG A 95 1.87 -23.95 -22.13
CA ARG A 95 2.78 -24.96 -21.55
C ARG A 95 4.11 -25.08 -22.31
N ASP A 96 4.05 -24.95 -23.63
CA ASP A 96 5.20 -25.08 -24.53
C ASP A 96 6.12 -23.85 -24.50
N GLN A 97 5.58 -22.69 -24.10
CA GLN A 97 6.31 -21.41 -24.02
C GLN A 97 6.79 -21.03 -22.61
N LEU A 98 6.54 -21.86 -21.59
CA LEU A 98 6.98 -21.59 -20.21
C LEU A 98 8.49 -21.80 -19.98
N GLY A 99 9.27 -22.15 -21.01
CA GLY A 99 10.71 -22.37 -20.89
C GLY A 99 11.04 -23.61 -20.04
N LYS A 100 11.64 -24.62 -20.65
CA LYS A 100 12.12 -25.79 -19.90
C LYS A 100 13.41 -25.42 -19.17
N VAL A 101 13.29 -24.98 -17.92
CA VAL A 101 14.42 -24.84 -17.01
C VAL A 101 14.68 -26.19 -16.32
N SER A 102 15.94 -26.60 -16.23
CA SER A 102 16.30 -27.87 -15.58
C SER A 102 15.98 -27.83 -14.08
N ALA A 103 15.90 -29.00 -13.42
CA ALA A 103 15.65 -29.04 -11.98
C ALA A 103 16.81 -28.41 -11.19
N GLU A 104 18.02 -28.57 -11.67
CA GLU A 104 19.27 -28.05 -11.09
C GLU A 104 19.33 -26.52 -11.21
N GLU A 105 18.96 -25.97 -12.37
CA GLU A 105 18.88 -24.52 -12.57
C GLU A 105 17.78 -23.87 -11.73
N ARG A 106 16.63 -24.56 -11.54
CA ARG A 106 15.58 -24.11 -10.61
C ARG A 106 16.07 -24.10 -9.17
N ALA A 107 16.77 -25.14 -8.73
CA ALA A 107 17.36 -25.20 -7.39
C ALA A 107 18.41 -24.09 -7.17
N ALA A 108 19.09 -23.66 -8.23
CA ALA A 108 20.02 -22.53 -8.21
C ALA A 108 19.33 -21.15 -8.31
N GLY A 109 18.00 -21.07 -8.23
CA GLY A 109 17.25 -19.81 -8.30
C GLY A 109 17.12 -19.21 -9.72
N LYS A 110 17.54 -19.95 -10.76
CA LYS A 110 17.38 -19.54 -12.17
C LYS A 110 16.00 -19.90 -12.74
N GLY A 111 15.05 -20.27 -11.88
CA GLY A 111 13.68 -20.52 -12.27
C GLY A 111 13.03 -19.29 -12.91
N SER A 112 12.34 -19.48 -14.02
CA SER A 112 11.64 -18.41 -14.73
C SER A 112 10.39 -17.94 -13.98
N ILE A 113 10.23 -16.62 -13.87
CA ILE A 113 9.01 -15.97 -13.41
C ILE A 113 8.17 -15.66 -14.65
N HIS A 114 6.97 -16.24 -14.70
CA HIS A 114 6.07 -16.13 -15.84
C HIS A 114 5.23 -14.85 -15.78
N VAL A 115 4.81 -14.46 -14.58
CA VAL A 115 3.90 -13.33 -14.36
C VAL A 115 4.44 -12.44 -13.24
N LEU A 116 4.50 -11.14 -13.51
CA LEU A 116 4.83 -10.12 -12.52
C LEU A 116 3.54 -9.42 -12.10
N ILE A 117 3.36 -9.28 -10.79
CA ILE A 117 2.18 -8.67 -10.20
C ILE A 117 2.63 -7.35 -9.57
N VAL A 118 2.03 -6.26 -10.03
CA VAL A 118 2.16 -4.95 -9.40
C VAL A 118 0.88 -4.69 -8.63
N LEU A 119 1.02 -4.53 -7.33
CA LEU A 119 -0.07 -4.01 -6.52
C LEU A 119 -0.22 -2.53 -6.86
N PRO A 120 -1.44 -2.02 -7.08
CA PRO A 120 -1.64 -0.60 -7.19
C PRO A 120 -1.04 0.05 -5.95
N GLU A 121 -0.24 1.09 -6.16
CA GLU A 121 0.34 1.85 -5.07
C GLU A 121 -0.82 2.22 -4.15
N ARG A 122 -0.76 1.76 -2.90
CA ARG A 122 -1.61 2.35 -1.88
C ARG A 122 -1.17 3.80 -1.89
N ILE A 123 -1.97 4.67 -2.47
CA ILE A 123 -2.02 6.03 -1.97
C ILE A 123 -2.51 5.81 -0.54
N PRO A 124 -1.65 5.83 0.51
CA PRO A 124 -2.20 5.93 1.84
C PRO A 124 -3.15 7.12 1.73
N PRO A 125 -4.44 7.00 2.08
CA PRO A 125 -5.40 8.08 1.88
C PRO A 125 -4.72 9.34 2.38
N GLN A 126 -4.35 10.25 1.47
CA GLN A 126 -3.38 11.34 1.70
C GLN A 126 -3.55 11.77 3.13
N ALA A 127 -2.60 11.44 4.03
CA ALA A 127 -2.83 11.40 5.47
C ALA A 127 -3.83 12.49 5.86
N VAL A 128 -5.12 12.13 6.00
CA VAL A 128 -6.17 13.16 6.07
C VAL A 128 -6.01 13.73 7.47
N LEU A 129 -5.31 14.85 7.53
CA LEU A 129 -5.03 15.57 8.75
C LEU A 129 -6.29 16.36 9.09
N TRP A 130 -6.91 15.99 10.20
CA TRP A 130 -8.05 16.71 10.74
C TRP A 130 -7.54 17.83 11.64
N LEU A 131 -7.92 19.06 11.32
CA LEU A 131 -7.69 20.21 12.18
C LEU A 131 -8.75 20.25 13.27
N LEU A 132 -8.35 20.00 14.52
CA LEU A 132 -9.18 20.24 15.67
C LEU A 132 -8.90 21.64 16.23
N THR A 133 -9.95 22.46 16.34
CA THR A 133 -9.89 23.81 16.90
C THR A 133 -10.82 23.91 18.09
N GLY A 134 -10.40 24.67 19.11
CA GLY A 134 -11.23 24.89 20.29
C GLY A 134 -10.64 25.91 21.25
N CYS A 135 -11.44 26.33 22.22
CA CYS A 135 -11.06 27.25 23.28
C CYS A 135 -11.65 26.82 24.63
N VAL A 136 -10.86 26.95 25.70
CA VAL A 136 -11.25 26.66 27.08
C VAL A 136 -11.24 27.95 27.89
N HIS A 137 -12.37 28.27 28.51
CA HIS A 137 -12.53 29.45 29.36
C HIS A 137 -11.83 29.26 30.71
N ASN A 138 -11.43 30.37 31.36
CA ASN A 138 -10.81 30.38 32.69
C ASN A 138 -9.54 29.53 32.82
N ALA A 139 -8.84 29.30 31.70
CA ALA A 139 -7.70 28.42 31.65
C ALA A 139 -6.43 28.99 32.30
N LEU A 140 -6.32 30.32 32.45
CA LEU A 140 -5.21 30.95 33.18
C LEU A 140 -5.31 30.73 34.68
N VAL A 141 -6.53 30.80 35.22
CA VAL A 141 -6.79 30.74 36.66
C VAL A 141 -7.02 29.31 37.17
N THR A 142 -7.33 28.38 36.26
CA THR A 142 -7.57 26.98 36.62
C THR A 142 -6.32 26.15 36.40
N LYS A 143 -5.72 25.67 37.50
CA LYS A 143 -4.51 24.86 37.47
C LYS A 143 -4.75 23.56 36.70
N GLY A 144 -3.80 23.20 35.83
CA GLY A 144 -3.78 21.90 35.15
C GLY A 144 -4.36 21.88 33.73
N ILE A 145 -5.30 22.79 33.38
CA ILE A 145 -5.96 22.79 32.06
C ILE A 145 -4.96 22.80 30.91
N ARG A 146 -3.98 23.70 30.96
CA ARG A 146 -2.92 23.77 29.94
C ARG A 146 -2.13 22.46 29.87
N SER A 147 -1.67 21.94 31.00
CA SER A 147 -0.88 20.70 31.04
C SER A 147 -1.66 19.51 30.48
N THR A 148 -2.95 19.38 30.80
CA THR A 148 -3.83 18.33 30.27
C THR A 148 -3.97 18.43 28.76
N LEU A 149 -4.17 19.63 28.20
CA LEU A 149 -4.29 19.82 26.75
C LEU A 149 -2.98 19.51 26.01
N TYR A 150 -1.83 19.93 26.55
CA TYR A 150 -0.52 19.55 26.01
C TYR A 150 -0.31 18.04 26.05
N TRP A 151 -0.69 17.37 27.14
CA TRP A 151 -0.63 15.92 27.25
C TRP A 151 -1.53 15.26 26.20
N MET A 152 -2.77 15.72 26.03
CA MET A 152 -3.67 15.18 25.01
C MET A 152 -3.14 15.34 23.60
N ALA A 153 -2.54 16.49 23.26
CA ALA A 153 -1.94 16.71 21.94
C ALA A 153 -0.67 15.88 21.74
N SER A 154 0.21 15.82 22.74
CA SER A 154 1.48 15.09 22.66
C SER A 154 1.30 13.57 22.70
N SER A 155 0.47 13.05 23.61
CA SER A 155 0.16 11.61 23.73
C SER A 155 -0.62 11.06 22.54
N ARG A 156 -1.25 11.91 21.74
CA ARG A 156 -2.01 11.52 20.54
C ARG A 156 -1.29 11.87 19.24
N ILE A 157 0.01 12.21 19.31
CA ILE A 157 0.86 12.50 18.15
C ILE A 157 0.22 13.59 17.26
N GLY A 158 -0.33 14.63 17.90
CA GLY A 158 -0.86 15.78 17.18
C GLY A 158 0.25 16.58 16.53
N PHE A 159 0.07 16.97 15.27
CA PHE A 159 0.99 17.82 14.53
C PHE A 159 0.60 19.30 14.69
N TYR A 160 1.61 20.17 14.65
CA TYR A 160 1.37 21.61 14.61
C TYR A 160 0.81 22.02 13.27
N ASP A 161 -0.23 22.87 13.27
CA ASP A 161 -0.76 23.48 12.05
C ASP A 161 0.25 24.48 11.45
N PRO A 162 0.81 24.23 10.24
CA PRO A 162 1.76 25.13 9.59
C PRO A 162 1.17 26.49 9.24
N ARG A 163 -0.17 26.62 9.18
CA ARG A 163 -0.86 27.89 8.92
C ARG A 163 -0.85 28.81 10.15
N ARG A 164 -0.54 28.29 11.33
CA ARG A 164 -0.49 29.06 12.57
C ARG A 164 0.93 29.17 13.11
N ARG A 165 1.62 30.24 12.70
CA ARG A 165 2.99 30.54 13.10
C ARG A 165 3.05 31.88 13.82
N ILE A 166 3.90 31.96 14.84
CA ILE A 166 4.32 33.23 15.45
C ILE A 166 5.82 33.33 15.21
N GLY A 167 6.22 34.29 14.38
CA GLY A 167 7.58 34.35 13.85
C GLY A 167 7.92 33.07 13.07
N ASN A 168 9.02 32.41 13.44
CA ASN A 168 9.46 31.18 12.77
C ASN A 168 8.95 29.89 13.46
N THR A 169 8.13 29.99 14.51
CA THR A 169 7.70 28.84 15.31
C THR A 169 6.23 28.53 15.08
N ASN A 170 5.89 27.25 14.90
CA ASN A 170 4.50 26.81 14.83
C ASN A 170 3.88 26.84 16.24
N VAL A 171 2.67 27.36 16.37
CA VAL A 171 2.02 27.57 17.67
C VAL A 171 0.68 26.85 17.71
N ALA A 172 0.63 25.74 18.43
CA ALA A 172 -0.58 24.93 18.61
C ALA A 172 -1.53 25.50 19.69
N PHE A 173 -1.00 26.20 20.70
CA PHE A 173 -1.76 26.70 21.85
C PHE A 173 -1.46 28.18 22.08
N TRP A 174 -2.48 28.98 22.37
CA TRP A 174 -2.31 30.41 22.67
C TRP A 174 -3.45 30.94 23.54
N TYR A 175 -3.22 32.08 24.19
CA TYR A 175 -4.24 32.76 24.97
C TYR A 175 -4.92 33.88 24.18
N GLN A 176 -6.23 33.99 24.34
CA GLN A 176 -7.04 35.15 23.96
C GLN A 176 -7.78 35.62 25.22
N GLY A 177 -7.26 36.67 25.86
CA GLY A 177 -7.74 37.07 27.19
C GLY A 177 -7.60 35.93 28.20
N ASN A 178 -8.70 35.52 28.83
CA ASN A 178 -8.74 34.43 29.81
C ASN A 178 -9.03 33.03 29.20
N GLN A 179 -9.04 32.94 27.86
CA GLN A 179 -9.31 31.68 27.15
C GLN A 179 -8.01 31.08 26.60
N LEU A 180 -7.80 29.79 26.83
CA LEU A 180 -6.75 29.03 26.15
C LEU A 180 -7.35 28.38 24.91
N CYS A 181 -6.89 28.81 23.74
CA CYS A 181 -7.30 28.27 22.46
C CYS A 181 -6.23 27.37 21.86
N PHE A 182 -6.64 26.45 21.00
CA PHE A 182 -5.75 25.47 20.38
C PHE A 182 -6.16 25.10 18.96
N HIS A 183 -5.16 24.82 18.12
CA HIS A 183 -5.25 24.31 16.75
C HIS A 183 -4.25 23.15 16.63
N VAL A 184 -4.74 21.91 16.48
CA VAL A 184 -3.89 20.71 16.41
C VAL A 184 -4.37 19.79 15.28
N LEU A 185 -3.44 19.30 14.47
CA LEU A 185 -3.71 18.39 13.37
C LEU A 185 -3.55 16.92 13.82
N PHE A 186 -4.48 16.05 13.44
CA PHE A 186 -4.44 14.62 13.76
C PHE A 186 -4.60 13.75 12.51
N GLU A 187 -3.85 12.64 12.42
CA GLU A 187 -3.99 11.66 11.35
C GLU A 187 -5.25 10.79 11.56
N SER A 188 -6.09 10.68 10.53
CA SER A 188 -7.37 9.97 10.59
C SER A 188 -7.29 8.46 10.82
N SER A 189 -6.12 7.83 10.62
CA SER A 189 -6.00 6.38 10.50
C SER A 189 -6.12 5.60 11.82
N LYS A 190 -6.23 6.23 12.99
CA LYS A 190 -6.14 5.49 14.28
C LYS A 190 -7.13 5.83 15.42
N TRP A 191 -7.82 6.98 15.47
CA TRP A 191 -8.35 7.44 16.79
C TRP A 191 -9.75 8.07 16.86
N PHE A 192 -10.62 7.86 15.88
CA PHE A 192 -11.95 8.50 15.87
C PHE A 192 -12.93 8.02 16.97
N LEU A 193 -12.67 6.88 17.63
CA LEU A 193 -13.61 6.30 18.61
C LEU A 193 -13.50 6.81 20.06
N ARG A 194 -12.63 7.78 20.39
CA ARG A 194 -12.39 8.16 21.80
C ARG A 194 -12.33 9.66 22.12
N VAL A 195 -12.81 10.52 21.22
CA VAL A 195 -12.99 11.97 21.50
C VAL A 195 -14.46 12.35 21.35
N SER A 196 -15.36 11.51 21.88
CA SER A 196 -16.57 12.09 22.47
C SER A 196 -16.14 12.74 23.77
N ILE A 197 -15.69 14.00 23.70
CA ILE A 197 -15.65 14.86 24.88
C ILE A 197 -17.12 14.97 25.27
N HIS A 198 -17.53 14.15 26.22
CA HIS A 198 -18.70 14.42 27.02
C HIS A 198 -18.45 15.79 27.66
N CYS A 199 -18.94 16.86 27.03
CA CYS A 199 -19.36 18.05 27.75
C CYS A 199 -20.49 17.63 28.70
N LYS A 200 -20.16 16.94 29.78
CA LYS A 200 -21.01 16.97 30.97
C LYS A 200 -20.61 18.23 31.70
N GLY A 201 -21.47 19.24 31.56
CA GLY A 201 -21.39 20.43 32.38
C GLY A 201 -21.42 20.03 33.85
N PHE A 202 -20.49 20.59 34.60
CA PHE A 202 -20.60 20.95 35.99
C PHE A 202 -19.80 22.24 36.18
#